data_AF-A0A7W2E9R4-F1
#
_entry.id   AF-A0A7W2E9R4-F1
#
_cell.length_a   1.000
_cell.length_b   1.000
_cell.length_c   1.000
_cell.angle_alpha   90.00
_cell.angle_beta   90.00
_cell.angle_gamma   90.00
#
_symmetry.space_group_name_H-M   'P 1'
#
loop_
_entity.id
_entity.type
_entity.pdbx_description
1 polymer ?
#
loop_
_entity_poly.entity_id
_entity_poly.type
_entity_poly.pdbx_seq_one_letter_code
_entity_poly.pdbx_strand_id
1 'polypeptide(L)'
;MKVKKFLSATLVAFIGLLVSPTAVAAQPIDWTISQTIIGPKGEDLPLRVGQGDEPGSVGFGLSQIKDSHGGFVPATTEIDTVLHNAPDCKGGLNAGNGKKECSYPINGRVMTVVATERVDPVSGDGRPVGIITAFYR
;
A
#
# COMPACT_ATOMS: atom_id res chain seq x y z
N MET A 1 -34.60 17.06 -76.68
CA MET A 1 -33.20 16.61 -76.48
C MET A 1 -32.56 17.46 -75.38
N LYS A 2 -31.65 16.85 -74.58
CA LYS A 2 -30.82 17.43 -73.47
C LYS A 2 -31.53 17.62 -72.12
N VAL A 3 -31.07 17.15 -70.95
CA VAL A 3 -29.99 16.24 -70.48
C VAL A 3 -30.45 15.67 -69.12
N LYS A 4 -30.15 14.41 -68.82
CA LYS A 4 -30.36 13.75 -67.51
C LYS A 4 -29.51 14.42 -66.42
N LYS A 5 -30.05 14.68 -65.24
CA LYS A 5 -29.28 14.94 -64.01
C LYS A 5 -29.46 13.79 -63.04
N PHE A 6 -28.44 12.95 -62.93
CA PHE A 6 -28.29 11.96 -61.86
C PHE A 6 -27.85 12.71 -60.58
N LEU A 7 -28.60 12.55 -59.48
CA LEU A 7 -28.08 12.83 -58.14
C LEU A 7 -27.63 11.50 -57.54
N SER A 8 -26.31 11.29 -57.49
CA SER A 8 -25.69 10.28 -56.63
C SER A 8 -25.59 10.86 -55.22
N ALA A 9 -26.34 10.28 -54.28
CA ALA A 9 -26.15 10.51 -52.86
C ALA A 9 -25.05 9.57 -52.36
N THR A 10 -23.84 10.09 -52.18
CA THR A 10 -22.73 9.34 -51.58
C THR A 10 -22.86 9.40 -50.06
N LEU A 11 -23.34 8.30 -49.47
CA LEU A 11 -23.38 8.09 -48.01
C LEU A 11 -21.94 7.80 -47.54
N VAL A 12 -21.27 8.80 -46.95
CA VAL A 12 -19.97 8.61 -46.30
C VAL A 12 -20.21 8.05 -44.90
N ALA A 13 -20.11 6.74 -44.76
CA ALA A 13 -20.07 6.08 -43.46
C ALA A 13 -18.70 6.36 -42.81
N PHE A 14 -18.65 7.32 -41.89
CA PHE A 14 -17.52 7.51 -40.99
C PHE A 14 -17.46 6.32 -40.03
N ILE A 15 -16.66 5.31 -40.37
CA ILE A 15 -16.25 4.27 -39.42
C ILE A 15 -15.26 4.93 -38.47
N GLY A 16 -15.77 5.50 -37.39
CA GLY A 16 -14.95 5.93 -36.26
C GLY A 16 -14.31 4.69 -35.64
N LEU A 17 -13.02 4.50 -35.89
CA LEU A 17 -12.21 3.51 -35.18
C LEU A 17 -12.19 3.93 -33.70
N LEU A 18 -13.05 3.33 -32.88
CA LEU A 18 -12.98 3.43 -31.43
C LEU A 18 -11.69 2.72 -31.00
N VAL A 19 -10.61 3.48 -30.89
CA VAL A 19 -9.41 3.03 -30.19
C VAL A 19 -9.77 3.05 -28.70
N SER A 20 -10.29 1.94 -28.21
CA SER A 20 -10.46 1.73 -26.78
C SER A 20 -9.08 1.85 -26.14
N PRO A 21 -8.87 2.74 -25.15
CA PRO A 21 -7.61 2.77 -24.44
C PRO A 21 -7.42 1.41 -23.77
N THR A 22 -6.38 0.68 -24.19
CA THR A 22 -5.91 -0.49 -23.45
C THR A 22 -5.46 0.00 -22.09
N ALA A 23 -6.25 -0.30 -21.05
CA ALA A 23 -5.84 -0.08 -19.67
C ALA A 23 -4.53 -0.86 -19.46
N VAL A 24 -3.42 -0.13 -19.35
CA VAL A 24 -2.16 -0.73 -18.95
C VAL A 24 -2.38 -1.21 -17.52
N ALA A 25 -2.40 -2.53 -17.32
CA ALA A 25 -2.48 -3.09 -15.98
C ALA A 25 -1.32 -2.50 -15.17
N ALA A 26 -1.63 -1.85 -14.04
CA ALA A 26 -0.60 -1.41 -13.11
C ALA A 26 0.24 -2.64 -12.75
N GLN A 27 1.55 -2.54 -12.92
CA GLN A 27 2.44 -3.62 -12.49
C GLN A 27 2.29 -3.78 -10.97
N PRO A 28 2.21 -5.02 -10.45
CA PRO A 28 2.20 -5.25 -9.02
C PRO A 28 3.38 -4.53 -8.37
N ILE A 29 3.17 -3.94 -7.19
CA ILE A 29 4.28 -3.34 -6.46
C ILE A 29 5.16 -4.48 -5.97
N ASP A 30 6.46 -4.43 -6.27
CA ASP A 30 7.40 -5.46 -5.85
C ASP A 30 7.71 -5.34 -4.35
N TRP A 31 6.86 -5.98 -3.56
CA TRP A 31 7.00 -6.12 -2.12
C TRP A 31 7.30 -7.56 -1.75
N THR A 32 8.36 -7.76 -1.00
CA THR A 32 8.65 -9.01 -0.31
C THR A 32 8.30 -8.86 1.17
N ILE A 33 7.78 -9.92 1.77
CA ILE A 33 7.49 -9.96 3.20
C ILE A 33 8.75 -10.43 3.92
N SER A 34 9.38 -9.54 4.67
CA SER A 34 10.56 -9.86 5.46
C SER A 34 10.21 -10.68 6.70
N GLN A 35 9.07 -10.39 7.30
CA GLN A 35 8.57 -11.05 8.51
C GLN A 35 7.07 -10.79 8.65
N THR A 36 6.38 -11.64 9.42
CA THR A 36 4.99 -11.42 9.81
C THR A 36 4.92 -11.23 11.32
N ILE A 37 4.26 -10.16 11.76
CA ILE A 37 3.94 -9.89 13.16
C ILE A 37 2.46 -10.18 13.34
N ILE A 38 2.09 -10.78 14.47
CA ILE A 38 0.68 -11.03 14.79
C ILE A 38 0.16 -9.82 15.56
N GLY A 39 -0.91 -9.22 15.06
CA GLY A 39 -1.54 -8.07 15.68
C GLY A 39 -2.38 -8.43 16.91
N PRO A 40 -2.86 -7.41 17.63
CA PRO A 40 -3.58 -7.55 18.90
C PRO A 40 -4.91 -8.32 18.82
N LYS A 41 -5.43 -8.60 17.63
CA LYS A 41 -6.64 -9.41 17.40
C LYS A 41 -6.35 -10.70 16.61
N GLY A 42 -5.08 -11.06 16.44
CA GLY A 42 -4.66 -12.24 15.70
C GLY A 42 -4.51 -11.99 14.19
N GLU A 43 -4.55 -10.74 13.75
CA GLU A 43 -4.36 -10.35 12.37
C GLU A 43 -2.90 -10.46 11.91
N ASP A 44 -2.70 -10.76 10.64
CA ASP A 44 -1.37 -10.79 10.03
C ASP A 44 -0.91 -9.37 9.66
N LEU A 45 0.19 -8.91 10.28
CA LEU A 45 0.82 -7.63 9.99
C LEU A 45 2.21 -7.86 9.39
N PRO A 46 2.31 -7.95 8.05
CA PRO A 46 3.60 -8.13 7.41
C PRO A 46 4.47 -6.88 7.59
N LEU A 47 5.76 -7.09 7.88
CA LEU A 47 6.77 -6.06 7.62
C LEU A 47 7.33 -6.32 6.22
N ARG A 48 7.02 -5.39 5.32
CA ARG A 48 7.41 -5.47 3.91
C ARG A 48 8.76 -4.80 3.67
N VAL A 49 9.41 -5.23 2.60
CA VAL A 49 10.61 -4.64 2.01
C VAL A 49 10.45 -4.64 0.49
N GLY A 50 10.99 -3.63 -0.19
CA GLY A 50 10.91 -3.53 -1.64
C GLY A 50 10.61 -2.12 -2.10
N GLN A 51 9.87 -2.00 -3.20
CA GLN A 51 9.53 -0.72 -3.82
C GLN A 51 8.60 0.10 -2.90
N GLY A 52 8.72 1.43 -2.90
CA GLY A 52 7.72 2.29 -2.25
C GLY A 52 6.39 2.32 -3.01
N ASP A 53 5.39 2.97 -2.43
CA ASP A 53 4.06 3.13 -3.05
C ASP A 53 4.14 3.85 -4.42
N GLU A 54 5.20 4.62 -4.64
CA GLU A 54 5.48 5.33 -5.89
C GLU A 54 6.94 5.12 -6.33
N PRO A 55 7.22 5.06 -7.64
CA PRO A 55 8.60 5.01 -8.13
C PRO A 55 9.43 6.19 -7.60
N GLY A 56 10.53 5.90 -6.89
CA GLY A 56 11.41 6.92 -6.31
C GLY A 56 11.01 7.44 -4.93
N SER A 57 9.94 6.93 -4.32
CA SER A 57 9.65 7.20 -2.91
C SER A 57 10.43 6.26 -1.98
N VAL A 58 10.73 6.74 -0.77
CA VAL A 58 11.22 5.86 0.31
C VAL A 58 10.10 4.87 0.62
N GLY A 59 10.33 3.58 0.37
CA GLY A 59 9.31 2.57 0.62
C GLY A 59 8.99 2.42 2.10
N PHE A 60 7.78 1.95 2.43
CA PHE A 60 7.38 1.71 3.82
C PHE A 60 8.02 0.43 4.39
N GLY A 61 7.72 0.15 5.65
CA GLY A 61 8.20 -1.03 6.36
C GLY A 61 9.70 -0.93 6.62
N LEU A 62 10.45 -1.94 6.21
CA LEU A 62 11.87 -2.06 6.55
C LEU A 62 12.72 -0.91 5.99
N SER A 63 12.44 -0.45 4.77
CA SER A 63 13.17 0.66 4.13
C SER A 63 12.92 1.97 4.88
N GLN A 64 11.65 2.31 5.14
CA GLN A 64 11.27 3.50 5.92
C GLN A 64 11.91 3.52 7.31
N ILE A 65 11.95 2.38 7.99
CA ILE A 65 12.57 2.27 9.31
C ILE A 65 14.07 2.61 9.23
N LYS A 66 14.78 2.02 8.27
CA LYS A 66 16.22 2.23 8.10
C LYS A 66 16.55 3.67 7.69
N ASP A 67 15.83 4.18 6.70
CA ASP A 67 16.19 5.43 6.04
C ASP A 67 15.76 6.66 6.83
N SER A 68 14.64 6.60 7.55
CA SER A 68 14.07 7.75 8.27
C SER A 68 14.31 7.76 9.78
N HIS A 69 14.75 6.64 10.37
CA HIS A 69 14.88 6.50 11.82
C HIS A 69 16.27 6.05 12.28
N GLY A 70 17.31 6.45 11.55
CA GLY A 70 18.71 6.31 11.97
C GLY A 70 19.29 4.89 11.80
N GLY A 71 18.74 4.10 10.88
CA GLY A 71 19.26 2.77 10.52
C GLY A 71 18.96 1.65 11.50
N PHE A 72 18.39 1.96 12.68
CA PHE A 72 18.03 0.97 13.68
C PHE A 72 16.63 0.41 13.40
N VAL A 73 16.55 -0.90 13.18
CA VAL A 73 15.27 -1.62 13.06
C VAL A 73 14.94 -2.24 14.41
N PRO A 74 13.87 -1.80 15.09
CA PRO A 74 13.44 -2.40 16.35
C PRO A 74 13.18 -3.91 16.22
N ALA A 75 13.40 -4.65 17.31
CA ALA A 75 13.14 -6.09 17.30
C ALA A 75 11.64 -6.37 17.13
N THR A 76 11.32 -7.50 16.51
CA THR A 76 9.92 -7.92 16.30
C THR A 76 9.14 -8.02 17.60
N THR A 77 9.78 -8.50 18.66
CA THR A 77 9.22 -8.59 20.01
C THR A 77 8.88 -7.23 20.60
N GLU A 78 9.64 -6.19 20.27
CA GLU A 78 9.37 -4.82 20.72
C GLU A 78 8.19 -4.23 19.94
N ILE A 79 8.12 -4.46 18.62
CA ILE A 79 6.98 -4.08 17.79
C ILE A 79 5.69 -4.76 18.29
N ASP A 80 5.77 -6.06 18.54
CA ASP A 80 4.69 -6.87 19.12
C ASP A 80 4.23 -6.34 20.48
N THR A 81 5.19 -6.01 21.35
CA THR A 81 4.91 -5.40 22.66
C THR A 81 4.16 -4.08 22.51
N VAL A 82 4.56 -3.21 21.58
CA VAL A 82 3.87 -1.94 21.34
C VAL A 82 2.44 -2.18 20.85
N LEU A 83 2.25 -3.06 19.87
CA LEU A 83 0.94 -3.32 19.28
C LEU A 83 -0.07 -3.88 20.31
N HIS A 84 0.39 -4.76 21.19
CA HIS A 84 -0.46 -5.40 22.20
C HIS A 84 -0.72 -4.53 23.44
N ASN A 85 0.20 -3.63 23.79
CA ASN A 85 0.11 -2.86 25.05
C ASN A 85 -0.24 -1.39 24.87
N ALA A 86 -0.01 -0.79 23.70
CA ALA A 86 -0.37 0.59 23.44
C ALA A 86 -1.90 0.77 23.57
N PRO A 87 -2.39 1.75 24.36
CA PRO A 87 -3.82 1.97 24.56
C PRO A 87 -4.59 2.15 23.26
N ASP A 88 -3.98 2.79 22.27
CA ASP A 88 -4.57 3.05 20.97
C ASP A 88 -4.77 1.76 20.17
N CYS A 89 -3.90 0.76 20.33
CA CYS A 89 -3.84 -0.40 19.44
C CYS A 89 -4.25 -1.72 20.07
N LYS A 90 -4.20 -1.87 21.40
CA LYS A 90 -4.62 -3.09 22.12
C LYS A 90 -6.04 -3.57 21.79
N GLY A 91 -6.90 -2.66 21.31
CA GLY A 91 -8.27 -2.95 20.89
C GLY A 91 -8.41 -3.44 19.43
N GLY A 92 -7.32 -3.51 18.67
CA GLY A 92 -7.29 -3.73 17.22
C GLY A 92 -6.85 -2.48 16.46
N LEU A 93 -6.40 -2.69 15.22
CA LEU A 93 -5.88 -1.62 14.38
C LEU A 93 -6.97 -0.85 13.62
N ASN A 94 -8.12 -1.47 13.29
CA ASN A 94 -9.42 -0.89 12.90
C ASN A 94 -9.41 0.59 12.45
N ALA A 95 -8.58 0.93 11.46
CA ALA A 95 -8.40 2.29 10.96
C ALA A 95 -9.17 2.52 9.63
N GLY A 96 -9.96 1.53 9.20
CA GLY A 96 -10.55 1.51 7.86
C GLY A 96 -9.46 1.57 6.80
N ASN A 97 -9.51 2.59 5.93
CA ASN A 97 -8.47 2.84 4.92
C ASN A 97 -7.26 3.62 5.46
N GLY A 98 -7.28 4.01 6.74
CA GLY A 98 -6.22 4.78 7.37
C GLY A 98 -5.07 3.91 7.90
N LYS A 99 -4.20 4.57 8.68
CA LYS A 99 -3.12 3.94 9.45
C LYS A 99 -3.31 4.27 10.92
N LYS A 100 -2.75 3.45 11.80
CA LYS A 100 -2.80 3.66 13.24
C LYS A 100 -1.40 3.77 13.81
N GLU A 101 -1.23 4.77 14.66
CA GLU A 101 0.00 5.01 15.39
C GLU A 101 -0.17 4.48 16.82
N CYS A 102 0.73 3.60 17.23
CA CYS A 102 0.76 2.92 18.50
C CYS A 102 2.04 3.36 19.22
N SER A 103 1.95 3.93 20.41
CA SER A 103 3.15 4.29 21.18
C SER A 103 3.12 3.63 22.55
N TYR A 104 4.24 3.02 22.95
CA TYR A 104 4.39 2.35 24.23
C TYR A 104 5.82 2.48 24.78
N PRO A 105 6.01 2.73 26.10
CA PRO A 105 7.34 2.81 26.69
C PRO A 105 7.99 1.41 26.81
N ILE A 106 9.21 1.29 26.29
CA ILE A 106 10.06 0.09 26.42
C ILE A 106 11.43 0.54 26.94
N ASN A 107 11.86 -0.01 28.07
CA ASN A 107 13.17 0.28 28.67
C ASN A 107 13.49 1.79 28.83
N GLY A 108 12.49 2.58 29.23
CA GLY A 108 12.64 4.02 29.45
C GLY A 108 12.63 4.90 28.19
N ARG A 109 12.41 4.31 27.01
CA ARG A 109 12.24 5.04 25.73
C ARG A 109 10.86 4.77 25.15
N VAL A 110 10.28 5.73 24.44
CA VAL A 110 8.97 5.53 23.80
C VAL A 110 9.19 4.92 22.43
N MET A 111 8.65 3.73 22.20
CA MET A 111 8.62 3.13 20.88
C MET A 111 7.29 3.42 20.21
N THR A 112 7.34 3.88 18.95
CA THR A 112 6.18 4.15 18.11
C THR A 112 6.16 3.17 16.93
N VAL A 113 5.00 2.56 16.68
CA VAL A 113 4.73 1.68 15.54
C VAL A 113 3.56 2.27 14.77
N VAL A 114 3.70 2.40 13.45
CA VAL A 114 2.62 2.79 12.54
C VAL A 114 2.26 1.60 11.68
N ALA A 115 0.99 1.19 11.70
CA ALA A 115 0.53 0.01 11.00
C ALA A 115 -0.86 0.20 10.37
N THR A 116 -1.21 -0.64 9.41
CA THR A 116 -2.55 -0.69 8.82
C THR A 116 -2.94 -2.10 8.40
N GLU A 117 -4.22 -2.42 8.56
CA GLU A 117 -4.85 -3.66 8.09
C GLU A 117 -5.36 -3.55 6.64
N ARG A 118 -5.25 -2.36 6.03
CA ARG A 118 -5.66 -2.13 4.64
C ARG A 118 -4.87 -3.07 3.72
N VAL A 119 -5.59 -3.84 2.90
CA VAL A 119 -5.02 -4.62 1.81
C VAL A 119 -4.88 -3.69 0.60
N ASP A 120 -3.68 -3.65 0.02
CA ASP A 120 -3.45 -2.94 -1.23
C ASP A 120 -3.70 -3.88 -2.42
N PRO A 121 -4.66 -3.61 -3.32
CA PRO A 121 -4.90 -4.47 -4.47
C PRO A 121 -3.68 -4.65 -5.38
N VAL A 122 -2.77 -3.67 -5.39
CA VAL A 122 -1.56 -3.69 -6.23
C VAL A 122 -0.45 -4.56 -5.61
N SER A 123 -0.57 -4.95 -4.34
CA SER A 123 0.36 -5.90 -3.69
C SER A 123 0.27 -7.31 -4.27
N GLY A 124 -0.88 -7.70 -4.84
CA GLY A 124 -1.09 -9.00 -5.49
C GLY A 124 -1.11 -10.23 -4.57
N ASP A 125 -0.82 -10.09 -3.27
CA ASP A 125 -0.74 -11.22 -2.32
C ASP A 125 -1.93 -11.34 -1.37
N GLY A 126 -2.85 -10.36 -1.40
CA GLY A 126 -4.05 -10.35 -0.58
C GLY A 126 -3.80 -10.12 0.92
N ARG A 127 -2.57 -9.79 1.33
CA ARG A 127 -2.20 -9.52 2.72
C ARG A 127 -2.22 -8.00 2.98
N PRO A 128 -2.37 -7.56 4.24
CA PRO A 128 -2.31 -6.14 4.56
C PRO A 128 -1.01 -5.47 4.12
N VAL A 129 -1.03 -4.15 3.96
CA VAL A 129 0.21 -3.35 3.90
C VAL A 129 1.04 -3.61 5.17
N GLY A 130 0.39 -3.72 6.33
CA GLY A 130 1.00 -4.16 7.58
C GLY A 130 1.76 -3.04 8.29
N ILE A 131 3.00 -3.32 8.70
CA ILE A 131 3.84 -2.35 9.41
C ILE A 131 4.41 -1.33 8.41
N ILE A 132 4.06 -0.05 8.62
CA ILE A 132 4.51 1.07 7.79
C ILE A 132 5.83 1.64 8.31
N THR A 133 5.97 1.79 9.63
CA THR A 133 7.24 2.17 10.28
C THR A 133 7.23 1.77 11.75
N ALA A 134 8.41 1.66 12.36
CA ALA A 134 8.62 1.41 13.77
C ALA A 134 9.93 2.06 14.23
N PHE A 135 9.90 2.85 15.30
CA PHE A 135 11.08 3.59 15.77
C PHE A 135 10.96 3.99 17.24
N TYR A 136 12.10 4.28 17.86
CA TYR A 136 12.17 4.89 19.18
C TYR A 136 12.21 6.41 19.06
N ARG A 137 11.46 7.10 19.92
CA ARG A 137 11.57 8.54 20.19
C ARG A 137 12.54 8.82 21.33
#